data_AF-A0A1H6G7D9-F1
#
_entry.id   AF-A0A1H6G7D9-F1
#
_cell.length_a   1.000
_cell.length_b   1.000
_cell.length_c   1.000
_cell.angle_alpha   90.00
_cell.angle_beta   90.00
_cell.angle_gamma   90.00
#
_symmetry.space_group_name_H-M   'P 1'
#
loop_
_entity.id
_entity.type
_entity.pdbx_description
1 polymer ?
#
loop_
_entity_poly.entity_id
_entity_poly.type
_entity_poly.pdbx_seq_one_letter_code
_entity_poly.pdbx_strand_id
1 'polypeptide(L)'
;MVTELFAPALYETLFPVGISRYAVGGVLVGLGAVVIYLGTGITAGASTFLESTLSYVSDQSRFQRYRASRDWRIVFTLGIIAGAFVYALTFQSGVVSSGLYESGTTGQLHEVGGITVWLTDVQPWRLFLGGILVGIGTRIGKGCTSGHGVCGVGSASKTSIVGVMTFLIVAIGTAQIVMALGVSP
;
A
#
# COMPACT_ATOMS: atom_id res chain seq x y z
N MET A 1 15.50 37.10 0.77
CA MET A 1 14.26 37.38 1.53
C MET A 1 13.03 36.75 0.89
N VAL A 2 12.86 36.85 -0.44
CA VAL A 2 11.72 36.23 -1.15
C VAL A 2 11.82 34.69 -1.18
N THR A 3 12.99 34.13 -1.49
CA THR A 3 13.27 32.67 -1.47
C THR A 3 13.12 32.02 -0.10
N GLU A 4 13.43 32.75 0.98
CA GLU A 4 13.26 32.32 2.38
C GLU A 4 11.79 32.22 2.80
N LEU A 5 10.88 32.98 2.15
CA LEU A 5 9.44 32.88 2.39
C LEU A 5 8.76 31.79 1.56
N PHE A 6 9.29 31.50 0.36
CA PHE A 6 8.69 30.50 -0.55
C PHE A 6 8.95 29.06 -0.13
N ALA A 7 10.14 28.75 0.39
CA ALA A 7 10.48 27.38 0.78
C ALA A 7 9.62 26.85 1.96
N PRO A 8 9.36 27.63 3.04
CA PRO A 8 8.46 27.22 4.11
C PRO A 8 7.01 27.07 3.62
N ALA A 9 6.51 28.02 2.82
CA ALA A 9 5.15 27.98 2.31
C ALA A 9 4.90 26.79 1.34
N LEU A 10 5.89 26.48 0.49
CA LEU A 10 5.84 25.30 -0.38
C LEU A 10 5.95 23.99 0.43
N TYR A 11 6.77 23.98 1.48
CA TYR A 11 6.91 22.83 2.36
C TYR A 11 5.61 22.53 3.10
N GLU A 12 4.94 23.54 3.66
CA GLU A 12 3.65 23.38 4.34
C GLU A 12 2.53 22.96 3.37
N THR A 13 2.56 23.41 2.11
CA THR A 13 1.57 22.96 1.11
C THR A 13 1.81 21.53 0.64
N LEU A 14 3.06 21.10 0.49
CA LEU A 14 3.39 19.73 0.09
C LEU A 14 3.24 18.72 1.24
N PHE A 15 3.52 19.15 2.47
CA PHE A 15 3.51 18.30 3.66
C PHE A 15 2.74 19.00 4.79
N PRO A 16 1.40 19.14 4.66
CA PRO A 16 0.57 19.87 5.62
C PRO A 16 0.58 19.28 7.04
N VAL A 17 0.97 18.01 7.17
CA VAL A 17 1.08 17.31 8.46
C VAL A 17 2.54 16.87 8.73
N GLY A 18 3.50 17.51 8.08
CA GLY A 18 4.94 17.25 8.22
C GLY A 18 5.48 16.08 7.39
N ILE A 19 6.78 16.13 7.09
CA ILE A 19 7.48 15.12 6.27
C ILE A 19 7.84 13.84 7.05
N SER A 20 7.94 13.93 8.37
CA SER A 20 8.51 12.89 9.25
C SER A 20 7.84 11.54 9.07
N ARG A 21 6.50 11.49 9.01
CA ARG A 21 5.73 10.25 8.82
C ARG A 21 6.05 9.55 7.50
N TYR A 22 6.20 10.32 6.42
CA TYR A 22 6.52 9.78 5.09
C TYR A 22 7.96 9.28 5.03
N ALA A 23 8.89 10.05 5.62
CA ALA A 23 10.31 9.69 5.68
C ALA A 23 10.52 8.42 6.52
N VAL A 24 9.95 8.35 7.72
CA VAL A 24 10.06 7.18 8.60
C VAL A 24 9.44 5.95 7.94
N GLY A 25 8.24 6.07 7.38
CA GLY A 25 7.61 4.98 6.64
C GLY A 25 8.45 4.50 5.46
N GLY A 26 8.97 5.43 4.65
CA GLY A 26 9.84 5.12 3.52
C GLY A 26 11.14 4.41 3.92
N VAL A 27 11.80 4.88 4.99
CA VAL A 27 13.00 4.24 5.54
C VAL A 27 12.70 2.82 6.01
N LEU A 28 11.62 2.60 6.76
CA LEU A 28 11.25 1.27 7.24
C LEU A 28 10.95 0.30 6.10
N VAL A 29 10.19 0.75 5.08
CA VAL A 29 9.91 -0.06 3.88
C VAL A 29 11.20 -0.38 3.12
N GLY A 30 12.07 0.61 2.92
CA GLY A 30 13.36 0.44 2.25
C GLY A 30 14.29 -0.53 2.99
N LEU A 31 14.43 -0.36 4.31
CA LEU A 31 15.22 -1.27 5.15
C LEU A 31 14.65 -2.69 5.12
N GLY A 32 13.33 -2.86 5.17
CA GLY A 32 12.69 -4.17 5.02
C GLY A 32 13.05 -4.83 3.69
N ALA A 33 13.00 -4.09 2.58
CA ALA A 33 13.40 -4.59 1.27
C ALA A 33 14.89 -4.96 1.23
N VAL A 34 15.76 -4.16 1.85
CA VAL A 34 17.21 -4.43 1.95
C VAL A 34 17.48 -5.70 2.75
N VAL A 35 16.84 -5.88 3.92
CA VAL A 35 17.00 -7.07 4.77
C VAL A 35 16.62 -8.34 4.00
N ILE A 36 15.50 -8.33 3.29
CA ILE A 36 15.05 -9.46 2.48
C ILE A 36 16.05 -9.72 1.34
N TYR A 37 16.40 -8.67 0.59
CA TYR A 37 17.25 -8.81 -0.58
C TYR A 37 18.66 -9.27 -0.23
N LEU A 38 19.29 -8.70 0.80
CA LEU A 38 20.61 -9.11 1.26
C LEU A 38 20.59 -10.50 1.92
N GLY A 39 19.52 -10.82 2.66
CA GLY A 39 19.41 -12.09 3.37
C GLY A 39 19.10 -13.29 2.47
N THR A 40 18.38 -13.08 1.36
CA THR A 40 17.86 -14.20 0.56
C THR A 40 18.11 -14.08 -0.94
N GLY A 41 18.54 -12.91 -1.44
CA GLY A 41 18.64 -12.63 -2.88
C GLY A 41 17.29 -12.52 -3.60
N ILE A 42 16.17 -12.42 -2.86
CA ILE A 42 14.80 -12.39 -3.42
C ILE A 42 14.28 -10.95 -3.40
N THR A 43 13.53 -10.56 -4.44
CA THR A 43 12.79 -9.31 -4.45
C THR A 43 11.45 -9.46 -3.73
N ALA A 44 11.21 -8.60 -2.74
CA ALA A 44 9.97 -8.61 -1.97
C ALA A 44 8.77 -8.25 -2.87
N GLY A 45 7.69 -9.03 -2.79
CA GLY A 45 6.46 -8.73 -3.55
C GLY A 45 5.31 -9.68 -3.25
N ALA A 46 4.09 -9.14 -3.21
CA ALA A 46 2.87 -9.87 -2.88
C ALA A 46 1.88 -10.05 -4.05
N SER A 47 2.18 -9.54 -5.25
CA SER A 47 1.25 -9.53 -6.39
C SER A 47 0.74 -10.91 -6.83
N THR A 48 1.50 -11.98 -6.57
CA THR A 48 1.14 -13.37 -6.89
C THR A 48 0.74 -14.17 -5.64
N PHE A 49 0.49 -13.49 -4.51
CA PHE A 49 0.15 -14.13 -3.24
C PHE A 49 -1.04 -15.08 -3.39
N LEU A 50 -2.15 -14.61 -3.98
CA LEU A 50 -3.34 -15.43 -4.23
C LEU A 50 -3.02 -16.74 -4.96
N GLU A 51 -2.30 -16.69 -6.08
CA GLU A 51 -1.98 -17.90 -6.86
C GLU A 51 -1.05 -18.83 -6.08
N SER A 52 -0.07 -18.26 -5.37
CA SER A 52 0.85 -19.04 -4.55
C SER A 52 0.14 -19.71 -3.37
N THR A 53 -0.87 -19.06 -2.77
CA THR A 53 -1.65 -19.61 -1.66
C THR A 53 -2.66 -20.66 -2.15
N LEU A 54 -3.32 -20.43 -3.28
CA LEU A 54 -4.23 -21.45 -3.85
C LEU A 54 -3.49 -22.74 -4.27
N SER A 55 -2.17 -22.68 -4.46
CA SER A 55 -1.36 -23.87 -4.76
C SER A 55 -1.29 -24.91 -3.62
N TYR A 56 -1.71 -24.56 -2.38
CA TYR A 56 -1.82 -25.53 -1.29
C TYR A 56 -3.05 -26.44 -1.40
N VAL A 57 -4.09 -25.97 -2.08
CA VAL A 57 -5.41 -26.62 -2.10
C VAL A 57 -5.89 -26.96 -3.51
N SER A 58 -5.12 -26.64 -4.55
CA SER A 58 -5.49 -26.85 -5.94
C SER A 58 -4.32 -27.26 -6.82
N ASP A 59 -4.48 -28.36 -7.56
CA ASP A 59 -3.49 -28.87 -8.53
C ASP A 59 -3.60 -28.24 -9.92
N GLN A 60 -4.42 -27.19 -10.08
CA GLN A 60 -4.53 -26.48 -11.35
C GLN A 60 -3.18 -25.90 -11.77
N SER A 61 -2.79 -26.15 -13.03
CA SER A 61 -1.48 -25.76 -13.57
C SER A 61 -1.16 -24.26 -13.41
N ARG A 62 -2.19 -23.42 -13.41
CA ARG A 62 -2.08 -21.98 -13.15
C ARG A 62 -1.55 -21.68 -11.74
N PHE A 63 -2.07 -22.34 -10.70
CA PHE A 63 -1.69 -22.08 -9.31
C PHE A 63 -0.36 -22.73 -8.94
N GLN A 64 -0.02 -23.84 -9.61
CA GLN A 64 1.26 -24.52 -9.38
C GLN A 64 2.49 -23.71 -9.88
N ARG A 65 2.29 -22.68 -10.72
CA ARG A 65 3.37 -21.84 -11.26
C ARG A 65 4.27 -21.19 -10.19
N TYR A 66 3.71 -20.84 -9.04
CA TYR A 66 4.42 -20.13 -7.98
C TYR A 66 4.73 -21.00 -6.75
N ARG A 67 4.60 -22.34 -6.88
CA ARG A 67 4.77 -23.29 -5.78
C ARG A 67 6.11 -23.15 -5.07
N ALA A 68 7.21 -22.95 -5.80
CA ALA A 68 8.54 -22.77 -5.22
C ALA A 68 8.68 -21.51 -4.34
N SER A 69 7.79 -20.53 -4.50
CA SER A 69 7.82 -19.26 -3.78
C SER A 69 6.73 -19.11 -2.73
N ARG A 70 5.83 -20.09 -2.57
CA ARG A 70 4.62 -19.94 -1.76
C ARG A 70 4.90 -19.78 -0.27
N ASP A 71 5.88 -20.51 0.26
CA ASP A 71 6.13 -20.54 1.70
C ASP A 71 6.67 -19.18 2.18
N TRP A 72 7.69 -18.63 1.49
CA TRP A 72 8.23 -17.31 1.86
C TRP A 72 7.22 -16.18 1.64
N ARG A 73 6.33 -16.30 0.65
CA ARG A 73 5.26 -15.32 0.41
C ARG A 73 4.25 -15.30 1.55
N ILE A 74 3.95 -16.44 2.16
CA ILE A 74 3.13 -16.50 3.39
C ILE A 74 3.87 -15.83 4.54
N VAL A 75 5.12 -16.18 4.78
CA VAL A 75 5.92 -15.57 5.87
C VAL A 75 6.00 -14.05 5.69
N PHE A 76 6.26 -13.58 4.47
CA PHE A 76 6.32 -12.16 4.16
C PHE A 76 4.98 -11.45 4.42
N THR A 77 3.87 -12.00 3.94
CA THR A 77 2.53 -11.43 4.17
C THR A 77 2.15 -11.41 5.65
N LEU A 78 2.43 -12.49 6.38
CA LEU A 78 2.20 -12.55 7.83
C LEU A 78 3.08 -11.55 8.57
N GLY A 79 4.32 -11.33 8.14
CA GLY A 79 5.20 -10.30 8.68
C GLY A 79 4.64 -8.88 8.49
N ILE A 80 4.08 -8.58 7.31
CA ILE A 80 3.38 -7.30 7.06
C ILE A 80 2.19 -7.14 8.01
N ILE A 81 1.36 -8.19 8.14
CA ILE A 81 0.19 -8.17 9.04
C ILE A 81 0.63 -7.97 10.50
N ALA A 82 1.65 -8.70 10.96
CA ALA A 82 2.17 -8.58 12.31
C ALA A 82 2.74 -7.18 12.58
N GLY A 83 3.49 -6.61 11.63
CA GLY A 83 4.01 -5.25 11.74
C GLY A 83 2.90 -4.20 11.83
N ALA A 84 1.85 -4.34 11.00
CA ALA A 84 0.67 -3.47 11.07
C ALA A 84 -0.07 -3.62 12.41
N PHE A 85 -0.19 -4.85 12.93
CA PHE A 85 -0.82 -5.11 14.22
C PHE A 85 -0.03 -4.49 15.39
N VAL A 86 1.30 -4.60 15.39
CA VAL A 86 2.15 -3.94 16.40
C VAL A 86 1.98 -2.42 16.34
N TYR A 87 1.95 -1.83 15.13
CA TYR A 87 1.70 -0.39 14.97
C TYR A 87 0.32 0.03 15.51
N ALA A 88 -0.71 -0.78 15.27
CA ALA A 88 -2.04 -0.55 15.79
C ALA A 88 -2.07 -0.57 17.33
N LEU A 89 -1.42 -1.56 17.95
CA LEU A 89 -1.38 -1.71 19.40
C LEU A 89 -0.55 -0.64 20.13
N THR A 90 0.38 0.03 19.45
CA THR A 90 1.25 1.04 20.06
C THR A 90 0.83 2.47 19.73
N PHE A 91 0.74 2.82 18.45
CA PHE A 91 0.51 4.19 18.00
C PHE A 91 -0.98 4.50 17.80
N GLN A 92 -1.76 3.56 17.27
CA GLN A 92 -3.19 3.80 17.02
C GLN A 92 -4.04 3.67 18.29
N SER A 93 -3.63 2.80 19.22
CA SER A 93 -4.25 2.66 20.55
C SER A 93 -4.03 3.88 21.46
N GLY A 94 -3.11 4.78 21.11
CA GLY A 94 -2.72 5.93 21.92
C GLY A 94 -1.73 5.60 23.05
N VAL A 95 -1.23 4.36 23.15
CA VAL A 95 -0.21 3.97 24.14
C VAL A 95 1.09 4.78 23.94
N VAL A 96 1.44 5.06 22.69
CA VAL A 96 2.56 5.94 22.31
C VAL A 96 2.00 7.13 21.52
N SER A 97 2.00 8.30 22.14
CA SER A 97 1.65 9.54 21.45
C SER A 97 2.73 9.90 20.42
N SER A 98 2.38 9.98 19.15
CA SER A 98 3.29 10.41 18.09
C SER A 98 2.56 11.14 16.97
N GLY A 99 3.26 12.05 16.28
CA GLY A 99 2.77 12.65 15.02
C GLY A 99 2.84 11.71 13.81
N LEU A 100 3.17 10.43 14.02
CA LEU A 100 3.26 9.44 12.93
C LEU A 100 1.88 8.86 12.57
N TYR A 101 0.89 8.99 13.44
CA TYR A 101 -0.46 8.48 13.23
C TYR A 101 -1.48 9.61 13.12
N GLU A 102 -2.36 9.49 12.13
CA GLU A 102 -3.55 10.31 11.93
C GLU A 102 -4.74 9.37 11.76
N SER A 103 -5.82 9.62 12.49
CA SER A 103 -7.00 8.73 12.48
C SER A 103 -7.76 8.87 11.17
N GLY A 104 -8.06 7.74 10.52
CA GLY A 104 -8.93 7.72 9.35
C GLY A 104 -10.38 7.98 9.72
N THR A 105 -11.12 8.67 8.85
CA THR A 105 -12.53 9.08 9.06
C THR A 105 -13.55 8.15 8.40
N THR A 106 -13.12 7.02 7.83
CA THR A 106 -13.90 6.20 6.90
C THR A 106 -14.81 5.15 7.56
N GLY A 107 -15.18 5.33 8.83
CA GLY A 107 -16.13 4.46 9.51
C GLY A 107 -16.42 4.89 10.96
N GLN A 108 -17.54 4.37 11.48
CA GLN A 108 -18.03 4.61 12.84
C GLN A 108 -18.26 3.29 13.57
N LEU A 109 -18.35 3.38 14.90
CA LEU A 109 -18.80 2.25 15.72
C LEU A 109 -20.33 2.17 15.65
N HIS A 110 -20.85 1.03 15.18
CA HIS A 110 -22.27 0.74 15.22
C HIS A 110 -22.55 -0.38 16.22
N GLU A 111 -23.60 -0.21 16.99
CA GLU A 111 -24.11 -1.25 17.87
C GLU A 111 -25.11 -2.12 17.10
N VAL A 112 -24.76 -3.39 16.90
CA VAL A 112 -25.62 -4.36 16.21
C VAL A 112 -25.85 -5.52 17.16
N GLY A 113 -27.05 -5.58 17.74
CA GLY A 113 -27.45 -6.67 18.65
C GLY A 113 -26.62 -6.75 19.94
N GLY A 114 -26.27 -5.61 20.54
CA GLY A 114 -25.47 -5.54 21.76
C GLY A 114 -23.96 -5.76 21.56
N ILE A 115 -23.51 -5.88 20.31
CA ILE A 115 -22.09 -5.95 19.96
C ILE A 115 -21.71 -4.65 19.22
N THR A 116 -20.72 -3.93 19.74
CA THR A 116 -20.15 -2.78 19.06
C THR A 116 -19.17 -3.25 18.00
N VAL A 117 -19.52 -3.00 16.73
CA VAL A 117 -18.69 -3.35 15.56
C VAL A 117 -18.32 -2.09 14.81
N TRP A 118 -17.08 -2.02 14.34
CA TRP A 118 -16.64 -0.94 13.46
C TRP A 118 -17.13 -1.25 12.04
N LEU A 119 -17.96 -0.36 11.47
CA LEU A 119 -18.38 -0.45 10.08
C LEU A 119 -17.86 0.74 9.29
N THR A 120 -17.52 0.48 8.03
CA THR A 120 -17.12 1.54 7.11
C THR A 120 -18.33 2.31 6.62
N ASP A 121 -18.22 3.64 6.60
CA ASP A 121 -19.21 4.53 5.97
C ASP A 121 -19.12 4.46 4.43
N VAL A 122 -18.12 3.75 3.90
CA VAL A 122 -17.88 3.62 2.47
C VAL A 122 -18.80 2.56 1.88
N GLN A 123 -19.50 2.93 0.81
CA GLN A 123 -20.42 2.05 0.10
C GLN A 123 -19.69 0.79 -0.43
N PRO A 124 -20.04 -0.43 0.03
CA PRO A 124 -19.27 -1.64 -0.27
C PRO A 124 -19.10 -1.93 -1.77
N TRP A 125 -20.10 -1.59 -2.59
CA TRP A 125 -20.06 -1.82 -4.03
C TRP A 125 -18.93 -1.02 -4.73
N ARG A 126 -18.59 0.17 -4.23
CA ARG A 126 -17.49 1.00 -4.78
C ARG A 126 -16.15 0.33 -4.54
N LEU A 127 -15.95 -0.20 -3.35
CA LEU A 127 -14.75 -0.94 -2.98
C LEU A 127 -14.66 -2.25 -3.76
N PHE A 128 -15.77 -2.95 -3.93
CA PHE A 128 -15.83 -4.21 -4.67
C PHE A 128 -15.48 -4.01 -6.16
N LEU A 129 -16.15 -3.09 -6.86
CA LEU A 129 -15.88 -2.84 -8.27
C LEU A 129 -14.48 -2.25 -8.48
N GLY A 130 -14.06 -1.31 -7.63
CA GLY A 130 -12.70 -0.77 -7.65
C GLY A 130 -11.66 -1.87 -7.45
N GLY A 131 -11.89 -2.77 -6.49
CA GLY A 131 -11.01 -3.92 -6.22
C GLY A 131 -10.90 -4.88 -7.41
N ILE A 132 -12.00 -5.16 -8.13
CA ILE A 132 -11.97 -5.97 -9.36
C ILE A 132 -11.09 -5.31 -10.42
N LEU A 133 -11.28 -4.01 -10.67
CA LEU A 133 -10.51 -3.27 -11.68
C LEU A 133 -9.02 -3.23 -11.33
N VAL A 134 -8.68 -2.97 -10.06
CA VAL A 134 -7.30 -3.02 -9.56
C VAL A 134 -6.73 -4.43 -9.70
N GLY A 135 -7.49 -5.46 -9.36
CA GLY A 135 -7.08 -6.86 -9.50
C GLY A 135 -6.75 -7.23 -10.95
N ILE A 136 -7.61 -6.87 -11.90
CA ILE A 136 -7.36 -7.08 -13.34
C ILE A 136 -6.14 -6.27 -13.78
N GLY A 137 -6.06 -4.99 -13.41
CA GLY A 137 -4.98 -4.09 -13.78
C GLY A 137 -3.61 -4.58 -13.32
N THR A 138 -3.48 -5.04 -12.07
CA THR A 138 -2.22 -5.59 -11.53
C THR A 138 -1.77 -6.86 -12.26
N ARG A 139 -2.71 -7.65 -12.82
CA ARG A 139 -2.39 -8.82 -13.64
C ARG A 139 -1.89 -8.43 -15.03
N ILE A 140 -2.56 -7.48 -15.68
CA ILE A 140 -2.13 -6.96 -16.99
C ILE A 140 -0.76 -6.30 -16.86
N GLY A 141 -0.56 -5.50 -15.81
CA GLY A 141 0.68 -4.79 -15.51
C GLY A 141 1.83 -5.68 -15.01
N LYS A 142 1.60 -6.99 -14.79
CA LYS A 142 2.56 -7.96 -14.21
C LYS A 142 3.09 -7.56 -12.83
N GLY A 143 2.33 -6.77 -12.08
CA GLY A 143 2.68 -6.33 -10.74
C GLY A 143 1.82 -5.15 -10.27
N CYS A 144 1.88 -4.85 -8.98
CA CYS A 144 1.31 -3.64 -8.41
C CYS A 144 2.31 -2.48 -8.41
N THR A 145 1.80 -1.28 -8.15
CA THR A 145 2.62 -0.06 -7.97
C THR A 145 3.67 -0.21 -6.88
N SER A 146 3.39 -0.91 -5.77
CA SER A 146 4.37 -1.12 -4.70
C SER A 146 5.51 -2.05 -5.11
N GLY A 147 5.24 -3.13 -5.85
CA GLY A 147 6.28 -4.05 -6.34
C GLY A 147 7.16 -3.43 -7.43
N HIS A 148 6.53 -2.80 -8.42
CA HIS A 148 7.27 -2.07 -9.45
C HIS A 148 7.98 -0.83 -8.90
N GLY A 149 7.39 -0.15 -7.92
CA GLY A 149 7.98 1.01 -7.25
C GLY A 149 9.18 0.63 -6.40
N VAL A 150 8.96 -0.05 -5.28
CA VAL A 150 10.00 -0.28 -4.26
C VAL A 150 11.15 -1.11 -4.82
N CYS A 151 10.87 -2.29 -5.37
CA CYS A 151 11.92 -3.18 -5.88
C CYS A 151 12.29 -2.88 -7.34
N GLY A 152 11.30 -2.60 -8.19
CA GLY A 152 11.53 -2.41 -9.63
C GLY A 152 12.27 -1.11 -9.96
N VAL A 153 11.79 0.04 -9.49
CA VAL A 153 12.46 1.33 -9.67
C VAL A 153 13.76 1.37 -8.86
N GLY A 154 13.76 0.80 -7.65
CA GLY A 154 14.97 0.69 -6.82
C GLY A 154 16.13 -0.07 -7.48
N SER A 155 15.82 -1.05 -8.35
CA SER A 155 16.82 -1.79 -9.15
C SER A 155 17.06 -1.20 -10.56
N ALA A 156 16.59 0.03 -10.81
CA ALA A 156 16.70 0.74 -12.09
C ALA A 156 16.08 -0.01 -13.29
N SER A 157 15.04 -0.81 -13.05
CA SER A 157 14.31 -1.52 -14.11
C SER A 157 13.56 -0.54 -15.01
N LYS A 158 13.97 -0.42 -16.28
CA LYS A 158 13.32 0.46 -17.28
C LYS A 158 11.82 0.17 -17.41
N THR A 159 11.43 -1.10 -17.40
CA THR A 159 10.02 -1.49 -17.49
C THR A 159 9.22 -1.06 -16.26
N SER A 160 9.81 -1.16 -15.07
CA SER A 160 9.17 -0.73 -13.83
C SER A 160 9.07 0.79 -13.72
N ILE A 161 10.09 1.51 -14.17
CA ILE A 161 10.07 2.98 -14.25
C ILE A 161 8.92 3.44 -15.15
N VAL A 162 8.86 2.91 -16.38
CA VAL A 162 7.77 3.24 -17.32
C VAL A 162 6.41 2.87 -16.72
N GLY A 163 6.28 1.66 -16.15
CA GLY A 163 5.04 1.21 -15.53
C GLY A 163 4.55 2.12 -14.40
N VAL A 164 5.44 2.47 -13.45
CA VAL A 164 5.12 3.38 -12.34
C VAL A 164 4.74 4.77 -12.86
N MET A 165 5.47 5.31 -13.83
CA MET A 165 5.14 6.60 -14.45
C MET A 165 3.74 6.57 -15.08
N THR A 166 3.41 5.52 -15.83
CA THR A 166 2.07 5.35 -16.41
C THR A 166 1.00 5.26 -15.33
N PHE A 167 1.21 4.46 -14.27
CA PHE A 167 0.24 4.36 -13.18
C PHE A 167 0.00 5.71 -12.49
N LEU A 168 1.07 6.47 -12.22
CA LEU A 168 0.96 7.78 -11.57
C LEU A 168 0.27 8.81 -12.46
N ILE A 169 0.61 8.88 -13.75
CA ILE A 169 -0.02 9.81 -14.70
C ILE A 169 -1.52 9.56 -14.78
N VAL A 170 -1.93 8.29 -14.95
CA VAL A 170 -3.36 7.93 -15.03
C VAL A 170 -4.05 8.21 -13.71
N ALA A 171 -3.47 7.81 -12.57
CA ALA A 171 -4.06 8.04 -11.25
C ALA A 171 -4.24 9.52 -10.93
N ILE A 172 -3.23 10.36 -11.22
CA ILE A 172 -3.31 11.81 -11.05
C ILE A 172 -4.43 12.35 -11.95
N GLY A 173 -4.43 12.00 -13.24
CA GLY A 173 -5.47 12.46 -14.18
C GLY A 173 -6.88 12.10 -13.72
N THR A 174 -7.11 10.84 -13.32
CA THR A 174 -8.40 10.40 -12.79
C THR A 174 -8.78 11.17 -11.52
N ALA A 175 -7.85 11.35 -10.57
CA ALA A 175 -8.12 12.10 -9.34
C ALA A 175 -8.53 13.55 -9.64
N GLN A 176 -7.81 14.24 -10.54
CA GLN A 176 -8.14 15.62 -10.92
C GLN A 176 -9.53 15.71 -11.59
N ILE A 177 -9.88 14.75 -12.45
CA ILE A 177 -11.20 14.70 -13.08
C ILE A 177 -12.29 14.48 -12.04
N VAL A 178 -12.11 13.52 -11.13
CA VAL A 178 -13.09 13.19 -10.10
C VAL A 178 -13.30 14.37 -9.14
N MET A 179 -12.22 15.05 -8.75
CA MET A 179 -12.32 16.28 -7.96
C MET A 179 -13.04 17.41 -8.70
N ALA A 180 -12.78 17.58 -10.00
CA ALA A 180 -13.48 18.57 -10.83
C ALA A 180 -14.99 18.28 -10.96
N LEU A 181 -15.39 17.01 -10.81
CA LEU A 181 -16.81 16.59 -10.75
C LEU A 181 -17.42 16.78 -9.35
N GLY A 182 -16.70 17.41 -8.41
CA GLY A 182 -17.18 17.71 -7.07
C GLY A 182 -17.03 16.57 -6.06
N VAL A 183 -16.30 15.51 -6.40
CA VAL A 183 -16.03 14.39 -5.48
C VAL A 183 -14.66 14.59 -4.84
N SER A 184 -14.66 15.06 -3.58
CA SER A 184 -13.45 15.17 -2.77
C SER A 184 -13.26 13.95 -1.85
N PRO A 185 -12.02 13.50 -1.61
CA PRO A 185 -11.70 12.53 -0.55
C PRO A 185 -12.06 13.03 0.84
#